data_AF-A0A6G0NDF4-F1
#
_entry.id   AF-A0A6G0NDF4-F1
#
_cell.length_a   1.000
_cell.length_b   1.000
_cell.length_c   1.000
_cell.angle_alpha   90.00
_cell.angle_beta   90.00
_cell.angle_gamma   90.00
#
_symmetry.space_group_name_H-M   'P 1'
#
loop_
_entity.id
_entity.type
_entity.pdbx_description
1 polymer ?
#
loop_
_entity_poly.entity_id
_entity_poly.type
_entity_poly.pdbx_seq_one_letter_code
_entity_poly.pdbx_strand_id
1 'polypeptide(L)'
;MDAEDTDQVAQQAASVGTVSWGDKVRAHVPQQARITEERARSSHMLAGVWNPAHAKQLVATLTADWETISKSTMTAEERSMRQEALAPATASCDESVRAWTQREDAIIMAYLNGQLELPHPPNFLKEVLIGEHRALMEDMHEAYFNASLTAVIPATVRLSKNVAHATLIREIYNANTDKNTGQSMMRAL
;
A
#
# COMPACT_ATOMS: atom_id res chain seq x y z
N MET A 1 44.94 -48.77 -18.98
CA MET A 1 44.69 -47.50 -19.73
C MET A 1 43.20 -47.28 -19.54
N ASP A 2 42.85 -46.80 -18.35
CA ASP A 2 41.50 -46.92 -17.79
C ASP A 2 41.12 -45.57 -17.20
N ALA A 3 40.56 -44.70 -18.03
CA ALA A 3 40.07 -43.39 -17.62
C ALA A 3 39.21 -42.79 -18.74
N GLU A 4 37.97 -43.25 -18.94
CA GLU A 4 37.01 -42.48 -19.75
C GLU A 4 35.51 -42.81 -19.59
N ASP A 5 35.07 -43.55 -18.56
CA ASP A 5 33.66 -43.99 -18.49
C ASP A 5 32.96 -43.81 -17.13
N THR A 6 33.46 -42.93 -16.26
CA THR A 6 32.79 -42.60 -14.98
C THR A 6 32.27 -41.16 -14.90
N ASP A 7 32.57 -40.31 -15.89
CA ASP A 7 32.18 -38.90 -15.86
C ASP A 7 30.81 -38.63 -16.53
N GLN A 8 30.30 -39.56 -17.34
CA GLN A 8 29.00 -39.36 -18.01
C GLN A 8 27.78 -39.71 -17.14
N VAL A 9 27.94 -40.54 -16.09
CA VAL A 9 26.81 -40.92 -15.22
C VAL A 9 26.58 -39.90 -14.10
N ALA A 10 27.57 -39.09 -13.75
CA ALA A 10 27.44 -38.05 -12.72
C ALA A 10 26.83 -36.73 -13.23
N GLN A 11 26.88 -36.47 -14.54
CA GLN A 11 26.41 -35.20 -15.12
C GLN A 11 24.95 -35.17 -15.55
N GLN A 12 24.20 -36.28 -15.45
CA GLN A 12 22.76 -36.30 -15.73
C GLN A 12 21.87 -36.15 -14.48
N ALA A 13 22.44 -35.98 -13.28
CA ALA A 13 21.67 -35.88 -12.04
C ALA A 13 21.39 -34.44 -11.56
N ALA A 14 21.81 -33.41 -12.31
CA ALA A 14 21.80 -32.02 -11.83
C ALA A 14 21.14 -31.04 -12.80
N SER A 15 19.92 -31.31 -13.28
CA SER A 15 19.12 -30.24 -13.89
C SER A 15 17.60 -30.47 -13.91
N VAL A 16 17.04 -31.18 -12.93
CA VAL A 16 15.62 -30.96 -12.61
C VAL A 16 15.60 -29.79 -11.65
N GLY A 17 15.75 -28.59 -12.22
CA GLY A 17 15.56 -27.34 -11.49
C GLY A 17 14.15 -27.36 -10.91
N THR A 18 14.07 -27.66 -9.63
CA THR A 18 12.82 -27.63 -8.87
C THR A 18 12.36 -26.18 -8.87
N VAL A 19 11.55 -25.83 -9.87
CA VAL A 19 10.93 -24.51 -9.98
C VAL A 19 10.26 -24.25 -8.65
N SER A 20 10.83 -23.33 -7.87
CA SER A 20 10.37 -23.12 -6.51
C SER A 20 8.92 -22.62 -6.57
N TRP A 21 8.14 -22.85 -5.52
CA TRP A 21 6.81 -22.25 -5.45
C TRP A 21 6.85 -20.74 -5.67
N GLY A 22 7.92 -20.07 -5.23
CA GLY A 22 8.17 -18.65 -5.51
C GLY A 22 8.33 -18.33 -6.99
N ASP A 23 8.97 -19.20 -7.77
CA ASP A 23 9.12 -19.04 -9.22
C ASP A 23 7.81 -19.30 -9.96
N LYS A 24 7.00 -20.27 -9.51
CA LYS A 24 5.65 -20.49 -10.05
C LYS A 24 4.71 -19.32 -9.77
N VAL A 25 4.80 -18.72 -8.58
CA VAL A 25 4.02 -17.52 -8.22
C VAL A 25 4.46 -16.29 -9.02
N ARG A 26 5.77 -16.12 -9.26
CA ARG A 26 6.29 -15.05 -10.14
C ARG A 26 5.92 -15.24 -11.61
N ALA A 27 5.92 -16.49 -12.10
CA ALA A 27 5.52 -16.82 -13.47
C ALA A 27 4.01 -16.71 -13.68
N HIS A 28 3.22 -16.89 -12.63
CA HIS A 28 1.79 -16.63 -12.65
C HIS A 28 1.53 -15.12 -12.50
N VAL A 29 1.85 -14.35 -13.55
CA VAL A 29 1.30 -13.01 -13.72
C VAL A 29 -0.14 -13.22 -14.20
N PRO A 30 -1.17 -13.01 -13.34
CA PRO A 30 -2.52 -13.04 -13.84
C PRO A 30 -2.63 -11.82 -14.75
N GLN A 31 -2.71 -12.07 -16.05
CA GLN A 31 -2.93 -11.04 -17.05
C GLN A 31 -4.39 -10.61 -16.90
N GLN A 32 -4.65 -9.77 -15.90
CA GLN A 32 -5.95 -9.18 -15.66
C GLN A 32 -6.16 -8.13 -16.74
N ALA A 33 -6.79 -8.57 -17.83
CA ALA A 33 -7.25 -7.67 -18.88
C ALA A 33 -8.03 -6.52 -18.24
N ARG A 34 -7.71 -5.29 -18.68
CA ARG A 34 -8.34 -4.06 -18.21
C ARG A 34 -9.86 -4.23 -18.11
N ILE A 35 -10.40 -3.85 -16.96
CA ILE A 35 -11.82 -4.04 -16.66
C ILE A 35 -12.58 -2.96 -17.42
N THR A 36 -13.51 -3.37 -18.27
CA THR A 36 -14.42 -2.46 -18.96
C THR A 36 -15.40 -1.85 -17.96
N GLU A 37 -15.88 -0.63 -18.23
CA GLU A 37 -16.81 0.08 -17.34
C GLU A 37 -18.08 -0.74 -17.05
N GLU A 38 -18.60 -1.45 -18.05
CA GLU A 38 -19.75 -2.36 -17.92
C GLU A 38 -19.50 -3.48 -16.90
N ARG A 39 -18.27 -4.02 -16.87
CA ARG A 39 -17.87 -5.07 -15.94
C ARG A 39 -17.59 -4.53 -14.55
N ALA A 40 -17.05 -3.31 -14.43
CA ALA A 40 -16.89 -2.62 -13.17
C ALA A 40 -18.26 -2.39 -12.50
N ARG A 41 -19.27 -1.97 -13.28
CA ARG A 41 -20.66 -1.78 -12.81
C ARG A 41 -21.33 -3.08 -12.34
N SER A 42 -20.91 -4.23 -12.86
CA SER A 42 -21.40 -5.55 -12.42
C SER A 42 -20.71 -6.11 -11.17
N SER A 43 -19.73 -5.38 -10.61
CA SER A 43 -19.00 -5.80 -9.41
C SER A 43 -19.93 -5.87 -8.20
N HIS A 44 -19.73 -6.87 -7.34
CA HIS A 44 -20.41 -6.96 -6.04
C HIS A 44 -20.11 -5.74 -5.15
N MET A 45 -19.00 -5.04 -5.39
CA MET A 45 -18.63 -3.81 -4.69
C MET A 45 -19.63 -2.66 -4.95
N LEU A 46 -20.41 -2.71 -6.04
CA LEU A 46 -21.49 -1.76 -6.33
C LEU A 46 -22.87 -2.31 -5.98
N ALA A 47 -22.95 -3.53 -5.42
CA ALA A 47 -24.21 -4.11 -4.96
C ALA A 47 -24.62 -3.45 -3.64
N GLY A 48 -25.51 -2.45 -3.71
CA GLY A 48 -26.01 -1.75 -2.52
C GLY A 48 -26.65 -0.40 -2.84
N VAL A 49 -27.17 0.28 -1.81
CA VAL A 49 -27.66 1.66 -1.93
C VAL A 49 -26.47 2.60 -1.84
N TRP A 50 -25.96 3.02 -2.98
CA TRP A 50 -24.86 3.97 -3.08
C TRP A 50 -25.35 5.38 -3.34
N ASN A 51 -24.66 6.38 -2.78
CA ASN A 51 -24.75 7.75 -3.29
C ASN A 51 -24.27 7.75 -4.75
N PRO A 52 -25.04 8.29 -5.72
CA PRO A 52 -24.65 8.33 -7.13
C PRO A 52 -23.25 8.93 -7.39
N ALA A 53 -22.80 9.88 -6.57
CA ALA A 53 -21.45 10.44 -6.67
C ALA A 53 -20.38 9.41 -6.28
N HIS A 54 -20.58 8.67 -5.19
CA HIS A 54 -19.64 7.65 -4.70
C HIS A 54 -19.61 6.44 -5.63
N ALA A 55 -20.75 6.06 -6.22
CA ALA A 55 -20.79 5.00 -7.23
C ALA A 55 -19.96 5.36 -8.47
N LYS A 56 -20.04 6.62 -8.95
CA LYS A 56 -19.22 7.10 -10.06
C LYS A 56 -17.73 7.11 -9.72
N GLN A 57 -17.37 7.58 -8.52
CA GLN A 57 -15.99 7.55 -8.04
C GLN A 57 -15.48 6.11 -7.97
N LEU A 58 -16.26 5.19 -7.40
CA LEU A 58 -15.87 3.78 -7.31
C LEU A 58 -15.71 3.14 -8.70
N VAL A 59 -16.61 3.41 -9.65
CA VAL A 59 -16.44 2.93 -11.04
C VAL A 59 -15.15 3.49 -11.65
N ALA A 60 -14.88 4.79 -11.51
CA ALA A 60 -13.65 5.40 -12.01
C ALA A 60 -12.40 4.75 -11.41
N THR A 61 -12.40 4.57 -10.08
CA THR A 61 -11.36 3.85 -9.33
C THR A 61 -11.18 2.43 -9.86
N LEU A 62 -12.24 1.65 -10.06
CA LEU A 62 -12.15 0.27 -10.55
C LEU A 62 -11.64 0.15 -11.99
N THR A 63 -11.88 1.17 -12.82
CA THR A 63 -11.41 1.24 -14.21
C THR A 63 -10.02 1.87 -14.38
N ALA A 64 -9.46 2.45 -13.32
CA ALA A 64 -8.15 3.10 -13.36
C ALA A 64 -7.02 2.07 -13.63
N ASP A 65 -5.95 2.54 -14.29
CA ASP A 65 -4.79 1.70 -14.60
C ASP A 65 -3.85 1.58 -13.39
N TRP A 66 -4.23 0.71 -12.45
CA TRP A 66 -3.47 0.45 -11.23
C TRP A 66 -2.08 -0.16 -11.47
N GLU A 67 -1.85 -0.78 -12.62
CA GLU A 67 -0.52 -1.29 -13.00
C GLU A 67 0.45 -0.17 -13.37
N THR A 68 -0.05 0.97 -13.82
CA THR A 68 0.76 2.19 -14.01
C THR A 68 0.85 3.05 -12.75
N ILE A 69 -0.23 3.11 -11.95
CA ILE A 69 -0.23 3.86 -10.68
C ILE A 69 0.75 3.24 -9.68
N SER A 70 0.79 1.91 -9.55
CA SER A 70 1.79 1.20 -8.73
C SER A 70 3.24 1.42 -9.16
N LYS A 71 3.47 1.93 -10.38
CA LYS A 71 4.79 2.24 -10.92
C LYS A 71 5.18 3.71 -10.72
N SER A 72 4.43 4.49 -9.94
CA SER A 72 4.90 5.80 -9.47
C SER A 72 6.18 5.59 -8.66
N THR A 73 7.32 5.62 -9.35
CA THR A 73 8.62 5.42 -8.72
C THR A 73 8.90 6.68 -7.93
N MET A 74 8.74 6.59 -6.60
CA MET A 74 9.14 7.62 -5.66
C MET A 74 10.51 8.16 -6.07
N THR A 75 10.61 9.47 -6.30
CA THR A 75 11.86 10.09 -6.76
C THR A 75 12.95 9.92 -5.69
N ALA A 76 14.23 9.97 -6.07
CA ALA A 76 15.32 9.90 -5.09
C ALA A 76 15.19 10.99 -4.01
N GLU A 77 14.70 12.17 -4.41
CA GLU A 77 14.44 13.30 -3.53
C GLU A 77 13.31 13.02 -2.55
N GLU A 78 12.17 12.51 -3.01
CA GLU A 78 11.05 12.10 -2.14
C GLU A 78 11.48 11.02 -1.15
N ARG A 79 12.32 10.05 -1.57
CA ARG A 79 12.86 9.03 -0.64
C ARG A 79 13.69 9.67 0.47
N SER A 80 14.54 10.63 0.11
CA SER A 80 15.38 11.36 1.06
C SER A 80 14.52 12.18 2.03
N MET A 81 13.56 12.94 1.54
CA MET A 81 12.64 13.73 2.36
C MET A 81 11.83 12.84 3.30
N ARG A 82 11.32 11.70 2.82
CA ARG A 82 10.61 10.72 3.64
C ARG A 82 11.49 10.15 4.74
N GLN A 83 12.74 9.82 4.42
CA GLN A 83 13.69 9.31 5.40
C GLN A 83 13.98 10.33 6.51
N GLU A 84 14.18 11.60 6.16
CA GLU A 84 14.35 12.68 7.14
C GLU A 84 13.09 12.91 7.98
N ALA A 85 11.91 12.95 7.35
CA ALA A 85 10.64 13.15 8.04
C ALA A 85 10.35 12.05 9.06
N LEU A 86 10.76 10.80 8.76
CA LEU A 86 10.53 9.63 9.61
C LEU A 86 11.70 9.35 10.57
N ALA A 87 12.80 10.09 10.47
CA ALA A 87 13.91 9.95 11.40
C ALA A 87 13.42 10.16 12.85
N PRO A 88 13.99 9.43 13.82
CA PRO A 88 13.61 9.59 15.21
C PRO A 88 13.94 11.02 15.66
N ALA A 89 12.97 11.67 16.28
CA ALA A 89 13.10 13.01 16.86
C ALA A 89 12.98 12.94 18.38
N THR A 90 13.72 13.79 19.07
CA THR A 90 13.70 13.92 20.53
C THR A 90 12.53 14.82 20.91
N ALA A 91 11.56 14.31 21.66
CA ALA A 91 10.46 15.16 22.11
C ALA A 91 10.99 16.32 22.95
N SER A 92 10.72 17.55 22.52
CA SER A 92 11.05 18.74 23.29
C SER A 92 9.84 19.20 24.08
N CYS A 93 10.09 19.78 25.26
CA CYS A 93 9.06 20.50 26.00
C CYS A 93 8.73 21.81 25.26
N ASP A 94 7.53 22.33 25.46
CA ASP A 94 7.03 23.51 24.75
C ASP A 94 7.91 24.76 25.00
N GLU A 95 8.67 24.77 26.09
CA GLU A 95 9.61 25.83 26.44
C GLU A 95 10.98 25.72 25.75
N SER A 96 11.28 24.61 25.07
CA SER A 96 12.60 24.31 24.49
C SER A 96 12.53 23.91 23.00
N VAL A 97 11.62 24.52 22.25
CA VAL A 97 11.45 24.25 20.82
C VAL A 97 12.64 24.80 20.01
N ARG A 98 13.21 23.97 19.11
CA ARG A 98 14.29 24.35 18.21
C ARG A 98 13.77 25.15 17.01
N ALA A 99 14.58 26.06 16.48
CA ALA A 99 14.28 26.73 15.20
C ALA A 99 14.28 25.74 14.01
N TRP A 100 13.47 26.04 13.00
CA TRP A 100 13.36 25.25 11.77
C TRP A 100 14.67 25.26 10.97
N THR A 101 14.96 24.15 10.28
CA THR A 101 15.93 24.15 9.18
C THR A 101 15.24 24.43 7.84
N GLN A 102 16.00 24.93 6.87
CA GLN A 102 15.50 25.11 5.49
C GLN A 102 15.05 23.79 4.84
N ARG A 103 15.67 22.68 5.25
CA ARG A 103 15.33 21.35 4.76
C ARG A 103 13.97 20.88 5.30
N GLU A 104 13.73 21.07 6.59
CA GLU A 104 12.45 20.74 7.23
C GLU A 104 11.29 21.60 6.70
N ASP A 105 11.55 22.86 6.38
CA ASP A 105 10.57 23.73 5.73
C ASP A 105 10.14 23.17 4.38
N ALA A 106 11.10 22.78 3.53
CA ALA A 106 10.81 22.16 2.25
C ALA A 106 10.02 20.83 2.40
N ILE A 107 10.37 20.01 3.40
CA ILE A 107 9.68 18.75 3.69
C ILE A 107 8.23 19.00 4.10
N ILE A 108 7.98 19.98 4.97
CA ILE A 108 6.62 20.30 5.42
C ILE A 108 5.79 20.87 4.29
N MET A 109 6.35 21.74 3.46
CA MET A 109 5.63 22.25 2.29
C MET A 109 5.27 21.12 1.32
N ALA A 110 6.18 20.18 1.07
CA ALA A 110 5.90 19.00 0.24
C ALA A 110 4.80 18.11 0.87
N TYR A 111 4.82 17.92 2.18
CA TYR A 111 3.82 17.16 2.93
C TYR A 111 2.44 17.83 2.89
N LEU A 112 2.35 19.13 3.20
CA LEU A 112 1.09 19.89 3.19
C LEU A 112 0.48 19.98 1.78
N ASN A 113 1.30 20.02 0.74
CA ASN A 113 0.86 20.02 -0.65
C ASN A 113 0.43 18.62 -1.15
N GLY A 114 0.54 17.57 -0.33
CA GLY A 114 0.24 16.19 -0.72
C GLY A 114 1.24 15.59 -1.71
N GLN A 115 2.41 16.20 -1.89
CA GLN A 115 3.48 15.70 -2.75
C GLN A 115 4.34 14.66 -2.03
N LEU A 116 4.45 14.79 -0.69
CA LEU A 116 5.15 13.84 0.17
C LEU A 116 4.14 13.07 1.02
N GLU A 117 3.84 11.84 0.62
CA GLU A 117 2.98 10.94 1.39
C GLU A 117 3.76 10.36 2.59
N LEU A 118 3.20 10.50 3.79
CA LEU A 118 3.76 10.01 5.04
C LEU A 118 2.69 9.25 5.83
N PRO A 119 3.06 8.23 6.64
CA PRO A 119 2.12 7.48 7.47
C PRO A 119 1.61 8.24 8.70
N HIS A 120 2.27 9.35 9.04
CA HIS A 120 1.93 10.27 10.12
C HIS A 120 2.66 11.60 9.86
N PRO A 121 2.33 12.70 10.56
CA PRO A 121 3.08 13.94 10.44
C PRO A 121 4.59 13.76 10.70
N PRO A 122 5.47 14.60 10.10
CA PRO A 122 6.92 14.49 10.29
C PRO A 122 7.35 14.47 11.76
N ASN A 123 8.27 13.58 12.13
CA ASN A 123 8.67 13.37 13.51
C ASN A 123 9.36 14.59 14.14
N PHE A 124 10.15 15.33 13.35
CA PHE A 124 10.85 16.53 13.83
C PHE A 124 9.90 17.64 14.30
N LEU A 125 8.59 17.57 13.98
CA LEU A 125 7.58 18.46 14.56
C LEU A 125 7.56 18.41 16.10
N LYS A 126 8.01 17.31 16.71
CA LYS A 126 8.14 17.17 18.17
C LYS A 126 9.25 18.03 18.76
N GLU A 127 10.23 18.44 17.95
CA GLU A 127 11.34 19.31 18.32
C GLU A 127 11.08 20.77 17.96
N VAL A 128 10.22 21.00 16.97
CA VAL A 128 10.11 22.27 16.23
C VAL A 128 8.75 22.95 16.40
N LEU A 129 7.74 22.23 16.90
CA LEU A 129 6.43 22.77 17.26
C LEU A 129 6.06 22.47 18.71
N ILE A 130 5.41 23.46 19.33
CA ILE A 130 4.70 23.30 20.60
C ILE A 130 3.54 22.30 20.45
N GLY A 131 3.10 21.74 21.58
CA GLY A 131 2.06 20.72 21.64
C GLY A 131 0.77 21.08 20.90
N GLU A 132 0.28 22.31 21.05
CA GLU A 132 -0.97 22.76 20.41
C GLU A 132 -0.90 22.73 18.88
N HIS A 133 0.17 23.26 18.29
CA HIS A 133 0.36 23.25 16.84
C HIS A 133 0.58 21.84 16.29
N ARG A 134 1.22 20.97 17.07
CA ARG A 134 1.40 19.56 16.72
C ARG A 134 0.08 18.81 16.68
N ALA A 135 -0.77 19.02 17.69
CA ALA A 135 -2.12 18.45 17.72
C ALA A 135 -2.94 18.87 16.48
N LEU A 136 -2.88 20.15 16.09
CA LEU A 136 -3.53 20.62 14.86
C LEU A 136 -3.04 19.87 13.60
N MET A 137 -1.73 19.63 13.49
CA MET A 137 -1.16 18.89 12.36
C MET A 137 -1.57 17.41 12.36
N GLU A 138 -1.70 16.81 13.55
CA GLU A 138 -2.19 15.44 13.73
C GLU A 138 -3.67 15.32 13.35
N ASP A 139 -4.53 16.24 13.82
CA ASP A 139 -5.95 16.31 13.46
C ASP A 139 -6.14 16.49 11.94
N MET A 140 -5.34 17.37 11.33
CA MET A 140 -5.35 17.57 9.88
C MET A 140 -4.93 16.30 9.13
N HIS A 141 -3.87 15.63 9.60
CA HIS A 141 -3.42 14.37 9.01
C HIS A 141 -4.54 13.31 9.05
N GLU A 142 -5.18 13.16 10.21
CA GLU A 142 -6.27 12.22 10.38
C GLU A 142 -7.47 12.55 9.49
N ALA A 143 -7.83 13.83 9.36
CA ALA A 143 -8.99 14.25 8.60
C ALA A 143 -8.81 14.17 7.07
N TYR A 144 -7.60 14.46 6.56
CA TYR A 144 -7.40 14.69 5.13
C TYR A 144 -6.43 13.73 4.44
N PHE A 145 -5.50 13.12 5.18
CA PHE A 145 -4.49 12.23 4.61
C PHE A 145 -4.80 10.75 4.87
N ASN A 146 -5.49 10.43 5.96
CA ASN A 146 -5.92 9.06 6.22
C ASN A 146 -7.07 8.64 5.31
N ALA A 147 -6.82 7.68 4.43
CA ALA A 147 -7.86 6.96 3.72
C ALA A 147 -8.31 5.74 4.55
N SER A 148 -9.59 5.69 4.93
CA SER A 148 -10.18 4.52 5.59
C SER A 148 -10.75 3.54 4.55
N LEU A 149 -10.23 2.32 4.51
CA LEU A 149 -10.78 1.24 3.68
C LEU A 149 -11.96 0.58 4.42
N THR A 150 -13.20 0.97 4.09
CA THR A 150 -14.40 0.37 4.70
C THR A 150 -14.88 -0.82 3.88
N ALA A 151 -14.85 -2.01 4.49
CA ALA A 151 -15.33 -3.25 3.88
C ALA A 151 -16.75 -3.57 4.38
N VAL A 152 -17.72 -3.72 3.47
CA VAL A 152 -19.04 -4.27 3.83
C VAL A 152 -18.92 -5.79 3.84
N ILE A 153 -18.70 -6.37 5.03
CA ILE A 153 -18.62 -7.82 5.20
C ILE A 153 -20.04 -8.37 5.43
N PRO A 154 -20.53 -9.32 4.59
CA PRO A 154 -21.85 -9.91 4.79
C PRO A 154 -21.98 -10.60 6.15
N ALA A 155 -23.19 -10.54 6.76
CA ALA A 155 -23.48 -11.19 8.05
C ALA A 155 -23.32 -12.73 8.05
N THR A 156 -23.14 -13.33 6.87
CA THR A 156 -22.84 -14.76 6.70
C THR A 156 -21.39 -15.12 7.04
N VAL A 157 -20.48 -14.14 7.10
CA VAL A 157 -19.08 -14.39 7.46
C VAL A 157 -18.97 -14.59 8.97
N ARG A 158 -18.68 -15.83 9.38
CA ARG A 158 -18.53 -16.19 10.81
C ARG A 158 -17.10 -15.90 11.27
N LEU A 159 -16.89 -14.72 11.85
CA LEU A 159 -15.65 -14.39 12.56
C LEU A 159 -15.77 -14.88 14.02
N SER A 160 -14.87 -15.75 14.47
CA SER A 160 -14.83 -16.18 15.87
C SER A 160 -14.21 -15.09 16.75
N LYS A 161 -14.52 -15.10 18.06
CA LYS A 161 -14.02 -14.09 19.02
C LYS A 161 -12.48 -13.97 19.06
N ASN A 162 -11.77 -15.06 18.75
CA ASN A 162 -10.30 -15.14 18.71
C ASN A 162 -9.80 -15.49 17.31
N VAL A 163 -10.39 -14.87 16.28
CA VAL A 163 -9.97 -15.13 14.91
C VAL A 163 -8.54 -14.60 14.70
N ALA A 164 -7.72 -15.34 13.95
CA ALA A 164 -6.40 -14.86 13.58
C ALA A 164 -6.49 -13.57 12.74
N HIS A 165 -5.58 -12.62 12.96
CA HIS A 165 -5.53 -11.36 12.18
C HIS A 165 -5.48 -11.62 10.67
N ALA A 166 -4.79 -12.69 10.25
CA ALA A 166 -4.73 -13.10 8.84
C ALA A 166 -6.12 -13.39 8.23
N THR A 167 -7.05 -13.93 9.02
CA THR A 167 -8.42 -14.18 8.57
C THR A 167 -9.20 -12.88 8.44
N LEU A 168 -9.05 -11.93 9.37
CA LEU A 168 -9.68 -10.61 9.25
C LEU A 168 -9.21 -9.88 8.00
N ILE A 169 -7.89 -9.83 7.80
CA ILE A 169 -7.28 -9.19 6.63
C ILE A 169 -7.74 -9.88 5.35
N ARG A 170 -7.84 -11.21 5.34
CA ARG A 170 -8.37 -11.97 4.19
C ARG A 170 -9.82 -11.60 3.89
N GLU A 171 -10.69 -11.52 4.89
CA GLU A 171 -12.09 -11.16 4.67
C GLU A 171 -12.24 -9.71 4.20
N ILE A 172 -11.46 -8.78 4.77
CA ILE A 172 -11.38 -7.39 4.31
C ILE A 172 -10.90 -7.34 2.86
N TYR A 173 -9.85 -8.08 2.51
CA TYR A 173 -9.32 -8.16 1.14
C TYR A 173 -10.37 -8.73 0.18
N ASN A 174 -11.05 -9.81 0.54
CA ASN A 174 -12.10 -10.41 -0.29
C ASN A 174 -13.33 -9.51 -0.44
N ALA A 175 -13.68 -8.72 0.58
CA ALA A 175 -14.78 -7.77 0.50
C ALA A 175 -14.43 -6.55 -0.37
N ASN A 176 -13.15 -6.17 -0.45
CA ASN A 176 -12.67 -5.06 -1.27
C ASN A 176 -12.15 -5.47 -2.65
N THR A 177 -12.22 -6.77 -2.99
CA THR A 177 -11.80 -7.28 -4.30
C THR A 177 -12.86 -8.21 -4.87
N ASP A 178 -12.89 -8.34 -6.19
CA ASP A 178 -13.63 -9.39 -6.89
C ASP A 178 -12.61 -10.30 -7.61
N LYS A 179 -13.05 -11.47 -8.08
CA LYS A 179 -12.20 -12.43 -8.81
C LYS A 179 -11.42 -11.78 -9.95
N ASN A 180 -11.99 -10.75 -10.58
CA ASN A 180 -11.40 -10.03 -11.71
C ASN A 180 -11.22 -8.53 -11.45
N THR A 181 -11.59 -8.00 -10.28
CA THR A 181 -11.70 -6.56 -10.03
C THR A 181 -11.01 -6.17 -8.73
N GLY A 182 -10.27 -5.05 -8.74
CA GLY A 182 -9.65 -4.50 -7.52
C GLY A 182 -8.40 -5.22 -7.00
N GLN A 183 -7.94 -6.33 -7.59
CA GLN A 183 -6.69 -6.99 -7.15
C GLN A 183 -5.46 -6.15 -7.47
N SER A 184 -5.35 -5.61 -8.69
CA SER A 184 -4.27 -4.68 -9.05
C SER A 184 -4.33 -3.39 -8.23
N MET A 185 -5.54 -2.93 -7.86
CA MET A 185 -5.74 -1.80 -6.94
C MET A 185 -5.16 -2.09 -5.56
N MET A 186 -5.57 -3.20 -4.92
CA MET A 186 -5.07 -3.58 -3.60
C MET A 186 -3.57 -3.92 -3.57
N ARG A 187 -2.94 -4.20 -4.71
CA ARG A 187 -1.48 -4.36 -4.83
C ARG A 187 -0.73 -3.03 -4.98
N ALA A 188 -1.42 -2.00 -5.47
CA ALA A 188 -0.86 -0.68 -5.71
C ALA A 188 -0.96 0.25 -4.49
N LEU A 189 -1.88 -0.07 -3.57
CA LEU A 189 -2.04 0.54 -2.25
C LEU A 189 -1.09 -0.10 -1.23
#